data_AF-A0A099WAD0-F1
#
_entry.id   AF-A0A099WAD0-F1
#
_cell.length_a   1.000
_cell.length_b   1.000
_cell.length_c   1.000
_cell.angle_alpha   90.00
_cell.angle_beta   90.00
_cell.angle_gamma   90.00
#
_symmetry.space_group_name_H-M   'P 1'
#
loop_
_entity.id
_entity.type
_entity.pdbx_description
1 polymer ?
#
loop_
_entity_poly.entity_id
_entity_poly.type
_entity_poly.pdbx_seq_one_letter_code
_entity_poly.pdbx_strand_id
1 'polypeptide(L)'
;LKKNKVYQSMSRKGNCLDNSPMENFFGLLKQEMYYGCVFQTYQELKQAIDTYIDYYNHRRIKLKLAGLSPVEYRLQASQEV
;
A
#
# COMPACT_ATOMS: atom_id res chain seq x y z
N LEU A 1 -8.15 20.13 -2.38
CA LEU A 1 -9.06 18.96 -2.49
C LEU A 1 -10.36 19.30 -3.22
N LYS A 2 -11.19 20.23 -2.73
CA LYS A 2 -12.47 20.61 -3.36
C LYS A 2 -12.37 21.04 -4.84
N LYS A 3 -11.32 21.79 -5.23
CA LYS A 3 -11.05 22.17 -6.63
C LYS A 3 -10.87 20.96 -7.56
N ASN A 4 -10.32 19.87 -7.03
CA ASN A 4 -10.12 18.60 -7.76
C ASN A 4 -11.28 17.61 -7.53
N LYS A 5 -12.41 18.06 -6.96
CA LYS A 5 -13.56 17.23 -6.58
C LYS A 5 -13.19 16.04 -5.66
N VAL A 6 -12.13 16.20 -4.86
CA VAL A 6 -11.76 15.26 -3.81
C VAL A 6 -12.37 15.74 -2.50
N TYR A 7 -13.13 14.87 -1.85
CA TYR A 7 -13.80 15.14 -0.57
C TYR A 7 -13.14 14.32 0.53
N GLN A 8 -12.88 14.96 1.67
CA GLN A 8 -12.40 14.25 2.84
C GLN A 8 -13.56 13.43 3.41
N SER A 9 -13.36 12.12 3.53
CA SER A 9 -14.26 11.22 4.26
C SER A 9 -13.57 10.79 5.54
N MET A 10 -14.24 10.99 6.68
CA MET A 10 -13.73 10.54 7.98
C MET A 10 -14.80 9.66 8.62
N SER A 11 -14.43 8.42 8.93
CA SER A 11 -15.25 7.55 9.77
C SER A 11 -15.38 8.12 11.20
N ARG A 12 -16.46 7.74 11.90
CA ARG A 12 -16.66 8.14 13.31
C ARG A 12 -15.53 7.60 14.19
N LYS A 13 -15.22 8.30 15.28
CA LYS A 13 -14.23 7.83 16.28
C LYS A 13 -14.57 6.39 16.73
N GLY A 14 -13.59 5.51 16.68
CA GLY A 14 -13.75 4.08 17.00
C GLY A 14 -14.14 3.20 15.80
N ASN A 15 -14.37 3.78 14.61
CA ASN A 15 -14.59 3.05 13.38
C ASN A 15 -13.40 3.26 12.42
N CYS A 16 -12.52 2.27 12.33
CA CYS A 16 -11.28 2.35 11.54
C CYS A 16 -11.34 1.58 10.22
N LEU A 17 -12.52 1.19 9.73
CA LEU A 17 -12.65 0.37 8.52
C LEU A 17 -11.94 0.98 7.30
N ASP A 18 -12.03 2.30 7.14
CA ASP A 18 -11.35 3.00 6.04
C ASP A 18 -9.83 3.08 6.21
N ASN A 19 -9.35 3.09 7.46
CA ASN A 19 -7.91 3.21 7.78
C ASN A 19 -7.21 1.86 7.87
N SER A 20 -7.94 0.80 8.23
CA SER A 20 -7.40 -0.55 8.48
C SER A 20 -6.57 -1.09 7.30
N PRO A 21 -6.95 -0.91 6.02
CA PRO A 21 -6.12 -1.32 4.90
C PRO A 21 -4.75 -0.61 4.85
N MET A 22 -4.72 0.69 5.15
CA MET A 22 -3.48 1.45 5.18
C MET A 22 -2.63 1.10 6.41
N GLU A 23 -3.24 0.88 7.57
CA GLU A 23 -2.54 0.36 8.76
C GLU A 23 -1.86 -0.98 8.47
N ASN A 24 -2.58 -1.88 7.81
CA ASN A 24 -2.02 -3.17 7.39
C ASN A 24 -0.84 -3.00 6.43
N PHE A 25 -0.97 -2.13 5.42
CA PHE A 25 0.12 -1.83 4.49
C PHE A 25 1.37 -1.32 5.23
N PHE A 26 1.22 -0.35 6.13
CA PHE A 26 2.36 0.18 6.88
C PHE A 26 2.96 -0.84 7.87
N GLY A 27 2.14 -1.75 8.41
CA GLY A 27 2.61 -2.88 9.21
C GLY A 27 3.53 -3.80 8.40
N LEU A 28 3.07 -4.21 7.21
CA LEU A 28 3.84 -5.05 6.29
C LEU A 28 5.12 -4.37 5.82
N LEU A 29 5.05 -3.11 5.41
CA LEU A 29 6.22 -2.33 4.98
C LEU A 29 7.28 -2.32 6.08
N LYS A 30 6.90 -1.98 7.31
CA LYS A 30 7.86 -1.92 8.41
C LYS A 30 8.44 -3.30 8.73
N GLN A 31 7.61 -4.33 8.72
CA GLN A 31 8.05 -5.69 9.00
C GLN A 31 9.00 -6.25 7.93
N GLU A 32 8.72 -5.99 6.66
CA GLU A 32 9.41 -6.67 5.56
C GLU A 32 10.66 -5.92 5.09
N MET A 33 10.75 -4.58 5.25
CA MET A 33 11.91 -3.82 4.77
C MET A 33 12.58 -2.88 5.78
N TYR A 34 11.92 -2.55 6.90
CA TYR A 34 12.46 -1.55 7.83
C TYR A 34 13.10 -2.19 9.06
N TYR A 35 12.40 -3.12 9.72
CA TYR A 35 12.91 -3.72 10.95
C TYR A 35 14.11 -4.63 10.68
N GLY A 36 15.20 -4.40 11.43
CA GLY A 36 16.47 -5.13 11.26
C GLY A 36 17.41 -4.49 10.24
N CYS A 37 16.99 -3.43 9.55
CA CYS A 37 17.83 -2.66 8.63
C CYS A 37 18.29 -1.35 9.30
N VAL A 38 19.52 -0.93 9.00
CA VAL A 38 20.02 0.39 9.39
C VAL A 38 20.19 1.21 8.13
N PHE A 39 19.53 2.37 8.08
CA PHE A 39 19.65 3.33 6.98
C PHE A 39 20.47 4.52 7.47
N GLN A 40 21.56 4.83 6.77
CA GLN A 40 22.50 5.87 7.17
C GLN A 40 22.09 7.25 6.65
N THR A 41 21.29 7.27 5.58
CA THR A 41 20.80 8.50 4.97
C THR A 41 19.31 8.45 4.70
N TYR A 42 18.70 9.63 4.64
CA TYR A 42 17.31 9.77 4.20
C TYR A 42 17.10 9.20 2.79
N GLN A 43 18.07 9.40 1.90
CA GLN A 43 18.02 8.98 0.50
C GLN A 43 17.98 7.46 0.37
N GLU A 44 18.76 6.77 1.20
CA GLU A 44 18.76 5.31 1.27
C GLU A 44 17.40 4.77 1.75
N LEU A 45 16.87 5.33 2.84
CA LEU A 45 15.55 4.97 3.34
C LEU A 45 14.46 5.25 2.29
N LYS A 46 14.51 6.41 1.63
CA LYS A 46 13.57 6.77 0.56
C LYS A 46 13.63 5.77 -0.58
N GLN A 47 14.83 5.43 -1.06
CA GLN A 47 15.01 4.47 -2.14
C GLN A 47 14.48 3.08 -1.76
N ALA A 48 14.70 2.65 -0.52
CA ALA A 48 14.18 1.38 -0.03
C ALA A 48 12.64 1.39 0.02
N ILE A 49 12.03 2.48 0.47
CA ILE A 49 10.57 2.65 0.47
C ILE A 49 10.01 2.62 -0.96
N ASP A 50 10.60 3.37 -1.89
CA ASP A 50 10.16 3.41 -3.29
C ASP A 50 10.24 2.01 -3.93
N THR A 51 11.34 1.28 -3.66
CA THR A 51 11.55 -0.09 -4.14
C THR A 51 10.52 -1.05 -3.56
N TYR A 52 10.21 -0.92 -2.26
CA TYR A 52 9.20 -1.75 -1.61
C TYR A 52 7.79 -1.48 -2.17
N ILE A 53 7.45 -0.22 -2.45
CA ILE A 53 6.16 0.16 -3.05
C ILE A 53 6.00 -0.43 -4.45
N ASP A 54 7.04 -0.38 -5.29
CA ASP A 54 7.05 -1.02 -6.61
C ASP A 54 6.80 -2.53 -6.48
N TYR A 55 7.58 -3.20 -5.62
CA TYR A 55 7.40 -4.62 -5.34
C TYR A 55 5.98 -4.93 -4.87
N TYR A 56 5.47 -4.20 -3.87
CA TYR A 56 4.16 -4.44 -3.28
C TYR A 56 3.05 -4.34 -4.33
N ASN A 57 3.10 -3.34 -5.21
CA ASN A 57 2.05 -3.06 -6.18
C ASN A 57 2.11 -3.96 -7.42
N HIS A 58 3.31 -4.28 -7.90
CA HIS A 58 3.50 -4.89 -9.22
C HIS A 58 4.00 -6.34 -9.19
N ARG A 59 4.58 -6.80 -8.07
CA ARG A 59 5.26 -8.11 -8.01
C ARG A 59 4.82 -8.98 -6.84
N ARG A 60 4.15 -8.42 -5.84
CA ARG A 60 3.72 -9.16 -4.65
C ARG A 60 2.65 -10.17 -5.00
N ILE A 61 2.97 -11.45 -4.84
CA ILE A 61 2.03 -12.55 -4.98
C ILE A 61 1.06 -12.54 -3.80
N LYS A 62 -0.24 -12.42 -4.07
CA LYS A 62 -1.30 -12.59 -3.07
C LYS A 62 -2.16 -13.80 -3.43
N LEU A 63 -2.07 -14.86 -2.63
CA LEU A 63 -2.86 -16.10 -2.84
C LEU A 63 -4.37 -15.84 -2.83
N LYS A 64 -4.84 -14.90 -1.97
CA LYS A 64 -6.25 -14.47 -1.95
C LYS A 64 -6.71 -13.80 -3.25
N LEU A 65 -5.77 -13.33 -4.07
CA LEU A 65 -6.02 -12.69 -5.37
C LEU A 65 -5.59 -13.62 -6.53
N ALA A 66 -5.68 -14.94 -6.34
CA ALA A 66 -5.23 -15.94 -7.33
C ALA A 66 -3.75 -15.80 -7.75
N GLY A 67 -2.91 -15.25 -6.87
CA GLY A 67 -1.49 -15.03 -7.13
C GLY A 67 -1.17 -13.70 -7.81
N LEU A 68 -2.18 -12.90 -8.17
CA LEU A 68 -2.00 -11.60 -8.81
C LEU A 68 -1.44 -10.55 -7.85
N SER A 69 -0.66 -9.64 -8.40
CA SER A 69 -0.29 -8.40 -7.72
C SER A 69 -1.50 -7.46 -7.56
N PRO A 70 -1.45 -6.50 -6.62
CA PRO A 70 -2.52 -5.53 -6.43
C PRO A 70 -2.90 -4.76 -7.71
N VAL A 71 -1.93 -4.43 -8.57
CA VAL A 71 -2.20 -3.74 -9.83
C VAL A 71 -2.84 -4.67 -10.85
N GLU A 72 -2.32 -5.88 -11.02
CA GLU A 72 -2.93 -6.87 -11.93
C GLU A 72 -4.37 -7.19 -11.55
N TYR A 73 -4.62 -7.42 -10.25
CA TYR A 73 -5.97 -7.66 -9.74
C TYR A 73 -6.92 -6.50 -10.04
N ARG A 74 -6.46 -5.25 -9.89
CA ARG A 74 -7.26 -4.06 -10.21
C ARG A 74 -7.57 -3.98 -11.71
N LEU A 75 -6.58 -4.25 -12.56
CA LEU A 75 -6.75 -4.19 -14.02
C LEU A 75 -7.73 -5.25 -14.51
N GLN A 76 -7.62 -6.48 -13.98
CA GLN A 76 -8.57 -7.55 -14.30
C GLN A 76 -9.99 -7.19 -13.85
N ALA A 77 -10.16 -6.74 -12.61
CA ALA A 77 -11.48 -6.34 -12.09
C ALA A 77 -12.10 -5.16 -12.86
N SER A 78 -11.30 -4.35 -13.55
CA SER A 78 -11.78 -3.23 -14.37
C SER A 78 -12.14 -3.64 -15.80
N GLN A 79 -11.69 -4.83 -16.25
CA GLN A 79 -11.99 -5.39 -17.57
C GLN A 79 -13.23 -6.31 -17.54
N GLU A 80 -13.59 -6.81 -16.36
CA GLU A 80 -14.79 -7.63 -16.13
C GLU A 80 -16.08 -6.79 -15.93
N VAL A 81 -15.99 -5.47 -16.06
CA VAL A 81 -17.11 -4.50 -15.94
C VAL A 81 -17.55 -4.00 -17.31
#